data_AF-A0A7X7I5B6-F1
#
_entry.id   AF-A0A7X7I5B6-F1
#
_cell.length_a   1.000
_cell.length_b   1.000
_cell.length_c   1.000
_cell.angle_alpha   90.00
_cell.angle_beta   90.00
_cell.angle_gamma   90.00
#
_symmetry.space_group_name_H-M   'P 1'
#
loop_
_entity.id
_entity.type
_entity.pdbx_description
1 polymer ?
#
loop_
_entity_poly.entity_id
_entity_poly.type
_entity_poly.pdbx_seq_one_letter_code
_entity_poly.pdbx_strand_id
1 'polypeptide(L)'
;DESISPFHHPASFWNMDKPILIGEFPANDWSSSTTGPSSGQPLKTSMKSVDAFAYAYENGYAGAMSWAMTEQNSFFGTYETTAPALKALFDAHKNDIMIKDVTITELQGDLCMKLALDLPPATYPEAEYNGSFNFTGVDSLMIDLFIPSGTSTNLVFKLVLKSTNDWIWCPSSISFTPKTTGTWVTYAVPVSSFESSVEGKTINLADIRQIVLQFYTSGTTTFKGSIYVDNARYKKGTTVTVISDFNKTGTAWSEYESGTDDNLQISISEKPAASPVKFLRPGNNPVVFRKVSLTGKKLVIGKGLEAISQVRIYDITGKVLASSVLPVSGCMIDCSNLSKGNYLVGINEGGRIQVTSIVLQ
;
A
#
# COMPACT_ATOMS: atom_id res chain seq x y z
N ASP A 1 -7.60 39.50 -6.31
CA ASP A 1 -7.18 40.67 -7.10
C ASP A 1 -6.50 40.14 -8.35
N GLU A 2 -7.00 40.48 -9.53
CA GLU A 2 -6.48 39.96 -10.81
C GLU A 2 -5.14 40.62 -11.18
N SER A 3 -4.88 41.84 -10.67
CA SER A 3 -3.68 42.63 -11.00
C SER A 3 -2.37 42.06 -10.47
N ILE A 4 -2.44 41.09 -9.56
CA ILE A 4 -1.30 40.41 -8.93
C ILE A 4 -1.46 38.88 -8.94
N SER A 5 -2.35 38.36 -9.79
CA SER A 5 -2.62 36.93 -9.86
C SER A 5 -1.67 36.23 -10.85
N PRO A 6 -1.01 35.12 -10.46
CA PRO A 6 -0.16 34.36 -11.38
C PRO A 6 -0.95 33.63 -12.48
N PHE A 7 -2.29 33.63 -12.41
CA PHE A 7 -3.17 33.07 -13.45
C PHE A 7 -3.49 34.05 -14.58
N HIS A 8 -3.00 35.30 -14.48
CA HIS A 8 -3.27 36.37 -15.45
C HIS A 8 -1.99 36.99 -16.02
N HIS A 9 -0.82 36.56 -15.54
CA HIS A 9 0.46 37.14 -15.88
C HIS A 9 1.50 36.05 -16.13
N PRO A 10 2.35 36.18 -17.16
CA PRO A 10 3.46 35.25 -17.38
C PRO A 10 4.57 35.45 -16.35
N ALA A 11 5.48 34.48 -16.24
CA ALA A 11 6.62 34.58 -15.34
C ALA A 11 7.47 35.84 -15.59
N SER A 12 7.55 36.30 -16.85
CA SER A 12 8.28 37.52 -17.22
C SER A 12 7.69 38.81 -16.65
N PHE A 13 6.40 38.84 -16.29
CA PHE A 13 5.75 40.00 -15.69
C PHE A 13 6.41 40.42 -14.37
N TRP A 14 6.91 39.45 -13.61
CA TRP A 14 7.51 39.67 -12.29
C TRP A 14 8.93 40.23 -12.36
N ASN A 15 9.55 40.27 -13.56
CA ASN A 15 10.92 40.73 -13.80
C ASN A 15 11.94 40.12 -12.81
N MET A 16 11.76 38.84 -12.46
CA MET A 16 12.70 38.13 -11.60
C MET A 16 13.81 37.50 -12.43
N ASP A 17 15.01 37.51 -11.88
CA ASP A 17 16.22 36.90 -12.45
C ASP A 17 16.31 35.39 -12.17
N LYS A 18 15.35 34.84 -11.42
CA LYS A 18 15.31 33.44 -10.97
C LYS A 18 14.08 32.72 -11.51
N PRO A 19 14.16 31.39 -11.69
CA PRO A 19 13.00 30.55 -11.98
C PRO A 19 11.90 30.76 -10.93
N ILE A 20 10.65 30.93 -11.39
CA ILE A 20 9.49 31.20 -10.52
C ILE A 20 8.64 29.93 -10.43
N LEU A 21 8.35 29.51 -9.21
CA LEU A 21 7.42 28.41 -8.91
C LEU A 21 6.18 28.97 -8.19
N ILE A 22 5.00 28.47 -8.56
CA ILE A 22 3.74 28.82 -7.89
C ILE A 22 3.49 27.82 -6.76
N GLY A 23 3.61 28.24 -5.50
CA GLY A 23 3.56 27.33 -4.34
C GLY A 23 2.16 26.86 -3.93
N GLU A 24 1.12 27.52 -4.41
CA GLU A 24 -0.27 27.26 -4.06
C GLU A 24 -1.11 27.18 -5.34
N PHE A 25 -1.25 25.98 -5.87
CA PHE A 25 -1.86 25.72 -7.17
C PHE A 25 -3.12 24.85 -7.05
N PRO A 26 -4.14 25.06 -7.90
CA PRO A 26 -5.39 24.31 -7.81
C PRO A 26 -5.19 22.80 -7.97
N ALA A 27 -5.71 22.05 -7.00
CA ALA A 27 -5.83 20.58 -7.07
C ALA A 27 -7.15 20.12 -7.71
N ASN A 28 -8.10 21.04 -7.90
CA ASN A 28 -9.45 20.79 -8.39
C ASN A 28 -9.81 21.77 -9.50
N ASP A 29 -10.74 21.35 -10.35
CA ASP A 29 -11.47 22.27 -11.22
C ASP A 29 -12.21 23.31 -10.37
N TRP A 30 -12.35 24.51 -10.90
CA TRP A 30 -13.15 25.54 -10.26
C TRP A 30 -14.06 26.26 -11.23
N SER A 31 -15.08 26.89 -10.66
CA SER A 31 -16.08 27.64 -11.38
C SER A 31 -16.51 28.87 -10.60
N SER A 32 -17.32 29.71 -11.22
CA SER A 32 -17.99 30.82 -10.56
C SER A 32 -18.93 30.42 -9.42
N SER A 33 -19.22 29.12 -9.24
CA SER A 33 -19.95 28.58 -8.08
C SER A 33 -19.04 28.01 -6.99
N THR A 34 -17.75 27.85 -7.24
CA THR A 34 -16.78 27.40 -6.23
C THR A 34 -16.55 28.53 -5.23
N THR A 35 -16.56 28.25 -3.92
CA THR A 35 -16.33 29.26 -2.88
C THR A 35 -14.89 29.22 -2.40
N GLY A 36 -14.21 30.37 -2.34
CA GLY A 36 -12.81 30.46 -1.93
C GLY A 36 -12.59 30.23 -0.42
N PRO A 37 -11.50 29.54 -0.01
CA PRO A 37 -11.21 29.11 1.36
C PRO A 37 -11.29 30.22 2.41
N SER A 38 -10.68 31.36 2.09
CA SER A 38 -10.46 32.43 3.08
C SER A 38 -11.42 33.60 2.89
N SER A 39 -12.14 33.64 1.76
CA SER A 39 -13.02 34.75 1.41
C SER A 39 -14.50 34.44 1.68
N GLY A 40 -14.89 33.16 1.66
CA GLY A 40 -16.31 32.79 1.66
C GLY A 40 -17.08 33.33 0.45
N GLN A 41 -16.36 33.80 -0.59
CA GLN A 41 -16.92 34.38 -1.79
C GLN A 41 -16.80 33.39 -2.96
N PRO A 42 -17.75 33.39 -3.89
CA PRO A 42 -17.60 32.68 -5.15
C PRO A 42 -16.34 33.15 -5.89
N LEU A 43 -15.61 32.20 -6.49
CA LEU A 43 -14.49 32.52 -7.36
C LEU A 43 -15.03 33.26 -8.60
N LYS A 44 -14.21 34.14 -9.17
CA LYS A 44 -14.62 35.00 -10.29
C LYS A 44 -14.38 34.36 -11.66
N THR A 45 -13.61 33.30 -11.70
CA THR A 45 -13.21 32.60 -12.91
C THR A 45 -13.61 31.13 -12.84
N SER A 46 -13.54 30.46 -14.00
CA SER A 46 -13.73 29.02 -14.12
C SER A 46 -12.57 28.46 -14.93
N MET A 47 -11.97 27.37 -14.48
CA MET A 47 -10.88 26.71 -15.19
C MET A 47 -10.75 25.28 -14.68
N LYS A 48 -10.29 24.38 -15.55
CA LYS A 48 -9.93 23.03 -15.13
C LYS A 48 -8.52 23.01 -14.56
N SER A 49 -8.26 22.12 -13.61
CA SER A 49 -6.92 21.96 -13.03
C SER A 49 -5.88 21.65 -14.11
N VAL A 50 -6.22 20.79 -15.08
CA VAL A 50 -5.37 20.44 -16.24
C VAL A 50 -4.96 21.69 -17.02
N ASP A 51 -5.92 22.58 -17.32
CA ASP A 51 -5.68 23.79 -18.10
C ASP A 51 -4.81 24.79 -17.31
N ALA A 52 -4.97 24.83 -15.98
CA ALA A 52 -4.14 25.66 -15.11
C ALA A 52 -2.67 25.22 -15.15
N PHE A 53 -2.39 23.91 -15.03
CA PHE A 53 -1.02 23.40 -15.07
C PHE A 53 -0.37 23.63 -16.43
N ALA A 54 -1.13 23.44 -17.52
CA ALA A 54 -0.66 23.79 -18.87
C ALA A 54 -0.34 25.28 -18.98
N TYR A 55 -1.23 26.15 -18.51
CA TYR A 55 -1.02 27.60 -18.51
C TYR A 55 0.28 27.98 -17.79
N ALA A 56 0.53 27.46 -16.59
CA ALA A 56 1.74 27.79 -15.83
C ALA A 56 3.02 27.45 -16.63
N TYR A 57 3.08 26.24 -17.21
CA TYR A 57 4.21 25.82 -18.04
C TYR A 57 4.35 26.71 -19.30
N GLU A 58 3.26 26.92 -20.05
CA GLU A 58 3.27 27.71 -21.29
C GLU A 58 3.65 29.18 -21.05
N ASN A 59 3.42 29.69 -19.84
CA ASN A 59 3.72 31.06 -19.45
C ASN A 59 5.08 31.23 -18.76
N GLY A 60 5.96 30.22 -18.87
CA GLY A 60 7.37 30.30 -18.46
C GLY A 60 7.59 30.16 -16.96
N TYR A 61 6.60 29.69 -16.20
CA TYR A 61 6.83 29.30 -14.81
C TYR A 61 7.66 28.02 -14.77
N ALA A 62 8.58 27.95 -13.83
CA ALA A 62 9.47 26.80 -13.64
C ALA A 62 8.74 25.59 -13.03
N GLY A 63 7.58 25.81 -12.45
CA GLY A 63 6.73 24.76 -11.89
C GLY A 63 5.55 25.33 -11.10
N ALA A 64 4.68 24.42 -10.68
CA ALA A 64 3.55 24.71 -9.82
C ALA A 64 3.37 23.58 -8.81
N MET A 65 3.08 23.93 -7.56
CA MET A 65 2.84 23.00 -6.47
C MET A 65 1.37 23.04 -6.10
N SER A 66 0.68 21.92 -6.36
CA SER A 66 -0.72 21.73 -6.00
C SER A 66 -0.94 21.93 -4.49
N TRP A 67 -2.08 22.52 -4.12
CA TRP A 67 -2.53 22.66 -2.73
C TRP A 67 -2.58 21.33 -1.99
N ALA A 68 -2.83 20.24 -2.71
CA ALA A 68 -2.76 18.89 -2.17
C ALA A 68 -1.86 18.03 -3.05
N MET A 69 -0.85 17.43 -2.42
CA MET A 69 0.00 16.35 -2.97
C MET A 69 -0.15 15.08 -2.13
N THR A 70 -1.03 15.10 -1.15
CA THR A 70 -1.39 14.00 -0.24
C THR A 70 -2.91 13.96 -0.09
N GLU A 71 -3.45 12.92 0.55
CA GLU A 71 -4.88 12.84 0.84
C GLU A 71 -5.27 13.78 1.98
N GLN A 72 -5.43 15.07 1.69
CA GLN A 72 -5.92 16.03 2.68
C GLN A 72 -7.19 16.72 2.21
N ASN A 73 -8.30 16.28 2.83
CA ASN A 73 -9.64 16.89 2.86
C ASN A 73 -10.29 17.19 1.49
N SER A 74 -11.62 17.08 1.43
CA SER A 74 -12.38 17.34 0.20
C SER A 74 -12.32 18.80 -0.27
N PHE A 75 -11.74 19.70 0.54
CA PHE A 75 -11.78 21.14 0.31
C PHE A 75 -10.61 21.62 -0.55
N PHE A 76 -9.38 21.21 -0.25
CA PHE A 76 -8.19 21.58 -1.03
C PHE A 76 -7.92 20.64 -2.20
N GLY A 77 -8.63 19.51 -2.28
CA GLY A 77 -8.44 18.45 -3.28
C GLY A 77 -7.53 17.34 -2.77
N THR A 78 -7.24 16.37 -3.63
CA THR A 78 -6.40 15.23 -3.28
C THR A 78 -5.39 14.95 -4.40
N TYR A 79 -4.48 14.01 -4.16
CA TYR A 79 -3.62 13.51 -5.23
C TYR A 79 -4.45 13.00 -6.43
N GLU A 80 -5.58 12.32 -6.20
CA GLU A 80 -6.46 11.82 -7.26
C GLU A 80 -7.01 12.91 -8.17
N THR A 81 -7.29 14.10 -7.63
CA THR A 81 -7.83 15.23 -8.40
C THR A 81 -6.73 16.01 -9.13
N THR A 82 -5.52 16.03 -8.57
CA THR A 82 -4.33 16.68 -9.16
C THR A 82 -3.61 15.80 -10.20
N ALA A 83 -3.58 14.48 -9.99
CA ALA A 83 -2.81 13.54 -10.79
C ALA A 83 -3.11 13.60 -12.29
N PRO A 84 -4.35 13.77 -12.76
CA PRO A 84 -4.63 13.94 -14.19
C PRO A 84 -3.91 15.13 -14.81
N ALA A 85 -3.82 16.27 -14.10
CA ALA A 85 -3.14 17.47 -14.59
C ALA A 85 -1.61 17.27 -14.67
N LEU A 86 -1.01 16.71 -13.61
CA LEU A 86 0.41 16.37 -13.60
C LEU A 86 0.77 15.36 -14.70
N LYS A 87 -0.08 14.35 -14.89
CA LYS A 87 0.11 13.34 -15.93
C LYS A 87 -0.01 13.94 -17.32
N ALA A 88 -1.01 14.77 -17.58
CA ALA A 88 -1.18 15.44 -18.87
C ALA A 88 0.03 16.32 -19.21
N LEU A 89 0.52 17.10 -18.24
CA LEU A 89 1.70 17.94 -18.42
C LEU A 89 2.96 17.09 -18.66
N PHE A 90 3.14 16.00 -17.91
CA PHE A 90 4.24 15.06 -18.10
C PHE A 90 4.22 14.36 -19.45
N ASP A 91 3.06 13.88 -19.90
CA ASP A 91 2.94 13.22 -21.20
C ASP A 91 3.26 14.19 -22.36
N ALA A 92 2.86 15.46 -22.23
CA ALA A 92 3.10 16.49 -23.25
C ALA A 92 4.54 17.06 -23.24
N HIS A 93 5.16 17.18 -22.07
CA HIS A 93 6.44 17.87 -21.87
C HIS A 93 7.50 17.01 -21.16
N LYS A 94 7.46 15.69 -21.39
CA LYS A 94 8.32 14.71 -20.70
C LYS A 94 9.79 15.09 -20.67
N ASN A 95 10.32 15.59 -21.78
CA ASN A 95 11.75 15.93 -21.91
C ASN A 95 12.16 17.11 -21.03
N ASP A 96 11.23 18.02 -20.72
CA ASP A 96 11.51 19.21 -19.91
C ASP A 96 11.33 18.92 -18.41
N ILE A 97 10.44 17.98 -18.08
CA ILE A 97 10.09 17.63 -16.69
C ILE A 97 11.01 16.53 -16.13
N MET A 98 11.55 15.65 -16.96
CA MET A 98 12.35 14.52 -16.51
C MET A 98 13.77 14.96 -16.10
N ILE A 99 13.97 15.18 -14.79
CA ILE A 99 15.24 15.62 -14.22
C ILE A 99 16.20 14.41 -14.07
N LYS A 100 16.89 14.04 -15.17
CA LYS A 100 17.87 12.94 -15.35
C LYS A 100 17.29 11.54 -15.60
N ASP A 101 18.18 10.65 -16.08
CA ASP A 101 18.01 9.19 -16.29
C ASP A 101 17.74 8.42 -14.97
N VAL A 102 16.84 8.93 -14.13
CA VAL A 102 16.25 8.11 -13.09
C VAL A 102 15.39 7.09 -13.81
N THR A 103 15.84 5.84 -13.82
CA THR A 103 14.97 4.73 -14.23
C THR A 103 13.85 4.67 -13.22
N ILE A 104 12.70 5.24 -13.57
CA ILE A 104 11.47 5.03 -12.83
C ILE A 104 11.09 3.58 -13.12
N THR A 105 11.44 2.70 -12.18
CA THR A 105 10.91 1.34 -12.21
C THR A 105 9.43 1.46 -11.89
N GLU A 106 8.59 1.38 -12.92
CA GLU A 106 7.17 1.10 -12.69
C GLU A 106 7.09 -0.22 -11.94
N LEU A 107 6.64 -0.17 -10.70
CA LEU A 107 6.36 -1.37 -9.92
C LEU A 107 5.19 -2.09 -10.57
N GLN A 108 5.35 -3.38 -10.85
CA GLN A 108 4.32 -4.19 -11.50
C GLN A 108 3.92 -5.33 -10.56
N GLY A 109 2.62 -5.61 -10.42
CA GLY A 109 2.12 -6.74 -9.65
C GLY A 109 1.63 -6.37 -8.24
N ASP A 110 1.79 -7.30 -7.29
CA ASP A 110 1.35 -7.14 -5.89
C ASP A 110 2.35 -6.30 -5.12
N LEU A 111 1.91 -5.15 -4.63
CA LEU A 111 2.72 -4.16 -3.93
C LEU A 111 2.61 -4.33 -2.42
N CYS A 112 3.66 -3.91 -1.72
CA CYS A 112 3.71 -3.86 -0.27
C CYS A 112 4.50 -2.64 0.20
N MET A 113 4.36 -2.32 1.49
CA MET A 113 5.20 -1.32 2.12
C MET A 113 6.54 -1.93 2.48
N LYS A 114 7.62 -1.29 2.03
CA LYS A 114 8.99 -1.57 2.45
C LYS A 114 9.38 -0.54 3.51
N LEU A 115 9.83 -1.04 4.65
CA LEU A 115 10.45 -0.23 5.71
C LEU A 115 11.95 -0.48 5.65
N ALA A 116 12.73 0.52 5.27
CA ALA A 116 14.19 0.51 5.40
C ALA A 116 14.55 1.10 6.76
N LEU A 117 15.19 0.31 7.60
CA LEU A 117 15.43 0.61 9.01
C LEU A 117 16.93 0.67 9.30
N ASP A 118 17.33 1.66 10.09
CA ASP A 118 18.66 1.77 10.70
C ASP A 118 18.51 2.17 12.18
N LEU A 119 18.10 1.21 13.01
CA LEU A 119 17.68 1.45 14.40
C LEU A 119 18.87 1.38 15.37
N PRO A 120 19.25 2.48 16.02
CA PRO A 120 20.07 2.44 17.22
C PRO A 120 19.28 1.89 18.42
N PRO A 121 19.94 1.52 19.53
CA PRO A 121 19.25 1.05 20.73
C PRO A 121 18.32 2.13 21.29
N ALA A 122 17.21 1.70 21.90
CA ALA A 122 16.21 2.58 22.52
C ALA A 122 15.53 3.58 21.55
N THR A 123 15.42 3.22 20.28
CA THR A 123 14.68 3.98 19.25
C THR A 123 13.33 3.31 18.99
N TYR A 124 12.27 4.10 18.84
CA TYR A 124 10.89 3.63 18.67
C TYR A 124 10.17 4.30 17.50
N PRO A 125 10.71 4.20 16.27
CA PRO A 125 10.05 4.74 15.08
C PRO A 125 8.72 4.06 14.78
N GLU A 126 7.91 4.78 14.00
CA GLU A 126 6.50 4.48 13.78
C GLU A 126 6.16 4.60 12.28
N ALA A 127 5.50 3.57 11.76
CA ALA A 127 4.73 3.69 10.53
C ALA A 127 3.27 3.95 10.91
N GLU A 128 2.69 5.04 10.42
CA GLU A 128 1.37 5.52 10.80
C GLU A 128 0.39 5.51 9.63
N TYR A 129 -0.79 4.92 9.83
CA TYR A 129 -1.91 4.98 8.90
C TYR A 129 -3.05 5.80 9.47
N ASN A 130 -3.23 6.99 8.91
CA ASN A 130 -4.30 7.91 9.28
C ASN A 130 -5.63 7.49 8.63
N GLY A 131 -6.73 7.65 9.36
CA GLY A 131 -8.05 7.39 8.80
C GLY A 131 -9.16 7.59 9.82
N SER A 132 -10.34 7.08 9.52
CA SER A 132 -11.44 7.01 10.47
C SER A 132 -12.01 5.61 10.43
N PHE A 133 -11.87 4.89 11.55
CA PHE A 133 -12.23 3.49 11.64
C PHE A 133 -13.17 3.25 12.83
N ASN A 134 -14.15 2.37 12.62
CA ASN A 134 -15.01 1.87 13.68
C ASN A 134 -14.69 0.41 13.95
N PHE A 135 -14.03 0.16 15.08
CA PHE A 135 -13.61 -1.15 15.56
C PHE A 135 -14.60 -1.77 16.57
N THR A 136 -15.83 -1.24 16.65
CA THR A 136 -16.86 -1.80 17.55
C THR A 136 -17.20 -3.24 17.16
N GLY A 137 -16.92 -4.17 18.08
CA GLY A 137 -17.11 -5.60 17.89
C GLY A 137 -16.15 -6.24 16.90
N VAL A 138 -15.01 -5.61 16.60
CA VAL A 138 -13.89 -6.23 15.90
C VAL A 138 -13.13 -7.13 16.87
N ASP A 139 -12.76 -8.33 16.43
CA ASP A 139 -12.06 -9.32 17.25
C ASP A 139 -10.55 -9.04 17.27
N SER A 140 -9.96 -8.78 16.10
CA SER A 140 -8.50 -8.62 15.97
C SER A 140 -8.10 -7.70 14.83
N LEU A 141 -7.02 -6.94 15.05
CA LEU A 141 -6.25 -6.24 14.03
C LEU A 141 -5.10 -7.15 13.57
N MET A 142 -4.81 -7.18 12.28
CA MET A 142 -3.83 -8.07 11.66
C MET A 142 -3.00 -7.34 10.63
N ILE A 143 -1.70 -7.63 10.58
CA ILE A 143 -0.77 -7.17 9.55
C ILE A 143 0.11 -8.33 9.11
N ASP A 144 0.42 -8.42 7.82
CA ASP A 144 1.42 -9.35 7.30
C ASP A 144 2.81 -8.71 7.32
N LEU A 145 3.78 -9.46 7.80
CA LEU A 145 5.18 -9.06 7.92
C LEU A 145 6.08 -10.03 7.16
N PHE A 146 7.12 -9.52 6.52
CA PHE A 146 8.16 -10.31 5.90
C PHE A 146 9.53 -9.74 6.23
N ILE A 147 10.36 -10.60 6.82
CA ILE A 147 11.79 -10.34 7.04
C ILE A 147 12.58 -11.12 5.98
N PRO A 148 13.40 -10.47 5.14
CA PRO A 148 14.22 -11.16 4.14
C PRO A 148 15.16 -12.20 4.74
N SER A 149 15.46 -13.25 3.96
CA SER A 149 16.46 -14.24 4.35
C SER A 149 17.82 -13.59 4.59
N GLY A 150 18.47 -13.94 5.71
CA GLY A 150 19.75 -13.37 6.12
C GLY A 150 19.65 -12.06 6.93
N THR A 151 18.45 -11.49 7.08
CA THR A 151 18.21 -10.34 7.97
C THR A 151 18.08 -10.80 9.43
N SER A 152 18.51 -9.95 10.37
CA SER A 152 18.35 -10.19 11.81
C SER A 152 16.88 -10.30 12.22
N THR A 153 16.60 -11.04 13.29
CA THR A 153 15.25 -11.26 13.83
C THR A 153 15.03 -10.62 15.21
N ASN A 154 15.94 -9.75 15.65
CA ASN A 154 15.86 -9.04 16.95
C ASN A 154 14.88 -7.85 16.96
N LEU A 155 14.11 -7.67 15.88
CA LEU A 155 13.14 -6.60 15.76
C LEU A 155 11.82 -6.97 16.44
N VAL A 156 11.34 -6.08 17.30
CA VAL A 156 10.07 -6.19 18.01
C VAL A 156 9.06 -5.26 17.36
N PHE A 157 7.86 -5.76 17.11
CA PHE A 157 6.74 -5.06 16.54
C PHE A 157 5.64 -4.89 17.58
N LYS A 158 5.01 -3.73 17.58
CA LYS A 158 3.85 -3.45 18.42
C LYS A 158 2.81 -2.66 17.63
N LEU A 159 1.58 -3.15 17.65
CA LEU A 159 0.45 -2.38 17.12
C LEU A 159 -0.09 -1.44 18.18
N VAL A 160 -0.46 -0.25 17.73
CA VAL A 160 -1.04 0.81 18.55
C VAL A 160 -2.20 1.43 17.80
N LEU A 161 -3.25 1.82 18.52
CA LEU A 161 -4.35 2.60 17.97
C LEU A 161 -4.33 4.00 18.59
N LYS A 162 -4.53 5.05 17.79
CA LYS A 162 -4.85 6.38 18.34
C LYS A 162 -6.35 6.61 18.26
N SER A 163 -6.98 6.82 19.41
CA SER A 163 -8.44 6.92 19.54
C SER A 163 -8.90 8.36 19.74
N THR A 164 -10.02 8.71 19.10
CA THR A 164 -10.68 10.03 19.12
C THR A 164 -9.83 11.17 18.56
N ASN A 165 -10.41 12.37 18.48
CA ASN A 165 -9.68 13.59 18.11
C ASN A 165 -8.65 14.03 19.16
N ASP A 166 -8.68 13.43 20.37
CA ASP A 166 -7.65 13.62 21.39
C ASP A 166 -6.38 12.82 21.09
N TRP A 167 -6.37 12.00 20.03
CA TRP A 167 -5.24 11.14 19.62
C TRP A 167 -4.71 10.28 20.76
N ILE A 168 -5.62 9.74 21.58
CA ILE A 168 -5.28 8.96 22.77
C ILE A 168 -4.49 7.73 22.33
N TRP A 169 -3.24 7.65 22.77
CA TRP A 169 -2.35 6.54 22.50
C TRP A 169 -2.85 5.28 23.23
N CYS A 170 -3.20 4.25 22.46
CA CYS A 170 -3.70 3.00 22.99
C CYS A 170 -2.84 1.84 22.47
N PRO A 171 -1.70 1.52 23.11
CA PRO A 171 -0.83 0.44 22.67
C PRO A 171 -1.43 -0.92 23.01
N SER A 172 -1.15 -1.91 22.18
CA SER A 172 -1.49 -3.29 22.53
C SER A 172 -0.52 -3.83 23.58
N SER A 173 -1.03 -4.61 24.54
CA SER A 173 -0.21 -5.33 25.53
C SER A 173 0.59 -6.49 24.91
N ILE A 174 0.35 -6.81 23.64
CA ILE A 174 1.03 -7.86 22.89
C ILE A 174 2.09 -7.23 21.97
N SER A 175 3.31 -7.75 22.02
CA SER A 175 4.36 -7.47 21.04
C SER A 175 4.73 -8.74 20.29
N PHE A 176 5.27 -8.59 19.08
CA PHE A 176 5.69 -9.70 18.25
C PHE A 176 7.15 -9.56 17.82
N THR A 177 7.91 -10.64 17.96
CA THR A 177 9.28 -10.75 17.44
C THR A 177 9.30 -11.90 16.44
N PRO A 178 9.45 -11.63 15.13
CA PRO A 178 9.47 -12.68 14.12
C PRO A 178 10.63 -13.64 14.35
N LYS A 179 10.38 -14.94 14.28
CA LYS A 179 11.42 -15.97 14.45
C LYS A 179 11.92 -16.56 13.13
N THR A 180 11.25 -16.24 12.04
CA THR A 180 11.49 -16.80 10.71
C THR A 180 11.79 -15.69 9.71
N THR A 181 12.65 -16.00 8.75
CA THR A 181 12.98 -15.11 7.62
C THR A 181 12.62 -15.77 6.29
N GLY A 182 12.52 -15.00 5.21
CA GLY A 182 12.18 -15.48 3.87
C GLY A 182 10.74 -15.98 3.70
N THR A 183 9.87 -15.71 4.69
CA THR A 183 8.46 -16.13 4.71
C THR A 183 7.58 -15.02 5.28
N TRP A 184 6.37 -14.89 4.73
CA TRP A 184 5.35 -13.98 5.24
C TRP A 184 4.71 -14.56 6.50
N VAL A 185 4.53 -13.74 7.51
CA VAL A 185 3.90 -14.09 8.78
C VAL A 185 2.82 -13.08 9.12
N THR A 186 1.64 -13.54 9.49
CA THR A 186 0.57 -12.67 9.98
C THR A 186 0.75 -12.41 11.48
N TYR A 187 0.95 -11.15 11.85
CA TYR A 187 0.88 -10.67 13.22
C TYR A 187 -0.56 -10.23 13.51
N ALA A 188 -1.27 -11.01 14.35
CA ALA A 188 -2.65 -10.75 14.74
C ALA A 188 -2.73 -10.39 16.23
N VAL A 189 -3.42 -9.29 16.55
CA VAL A 189 -3.59 -8.77 17.91
C VAL A 189 -5.07 -8.62 18.21
N PRO A 190 -5.59 -9.20 19.30
CA PRO A 190 -6.97 -9.01 19.72
C PRO A 190 -7.26 -7.53 20.00
N VAL A 191 -8.40 -7.00 19.55
CA VAL A 191 -8.77 -5.60 19.83
C VAL A 191 -8.93 -5.36 21.34
N SER A 192 -9.25 -6.40 22.11
CA SER A 192 -9.32 -6.33 23.56
C SER A 192 -7.98 -6.12 24.27
N SER A 193 -6.83 -6.27 23.59
CA SER A 193 -5.51 -6.05 24.21
C SER A 193 -5.02 -4.60 24.12
N PHE A 194 -5.78 -3.70 23.49
CA PHE A 194 -5.43 -2.29 23.39
C PHE A 194 -6.02 -1.52 24.57
N GLU A 195 -5.17 -0.83 25.31
CA GLU A 195 -5.54 -0.07 26.50
C GLU A 195 -5.07 1.36 26.38
N SER A 196 -5.80 2.32 26.96
CA SER A 196 -5.36 3.71 26.94
C SER A 196 -4.10 3.87 27.78
N SER A 197 -3.12 4.62 27.26
CA SER A 197 -1.96 5.05 28.06
C SER A 197 -2.26 6.23 28.98
N VAL A 198 -3.47 6.79 28.92
CA VAL A 198 -3.90 7.92 29.75
C VAL A 198 -4.74 7.38 30.89
N GLU A 199 -4.27 7.60 32.12
CA GLU A 199 -4.96 7.16 33.33
C GLU A 199 -6.41 7.67 33.36
N GLY A 200 -7.34 6.78 33.70
CA GLY A 200 -8.77 7.09 33.77
C GLY A 200 -9.49 7.23 32.43
N LYS A 201 -8.79 7.12 31.29
CA LYS A 201 -9.42 7.05 29.97
C LYS A 201 -9.52 5.61 29.46
N THR A 202 -10.50 5.36 28.62
CA THR A 202 -10.69 4.09 27.91
C THR A 202 -10.58 4.31 26.41
N ILE A 203 -10.12 3.31 25.67
CA ILE A 203 -10.15 3.34 24.21
C ILE A 203 -11.60 3.47 23.71
N ASN A 204 -11.86 4.40 22.79
CA ASN A 204 -13.13 4.48 22.09
C ASN A 204 -13.03 3.75 20.74
N LEU A 205 -13.49 2.49 20.72
CA LEU A 205 -13.45 1.67 19.51
C LEU A 205 -14.37 2.16 18.39
N ALA A 206 -15.35 3.01 18.67
CA ALA A 206 -16.19 3.59 17.63
C ALA A 206 -15.48 4.71 16.86
N ASP A 207 -14.39 5.26 17.41
CA ASP A 207 -13.64 6.36 16.82
C ASP A 207 -12.12 6.13 16.93
N ILE A 208 -11.58 5.37 15.98
CA ILE A 208 -10.14 5.19 15.81
C ILE A 208 -9.67 6.09 14.67
N ARG A 209 -8.65 6.92 14.95
CA ARG A 209 -8.10 7.92 14.00
C ARG A 209 -6.79 7.49 13.36
N GLN A 210 -6.07 6.58 14.00
CA GLN A 210 -4.80 6.09 13.49
C GLN A 210 -4.55 4.65 13.88
N ILE A 211 -3.91 3.93 12.96
CA ILE A 211 -3.28 2.65 13.22
C ILE A 211 -1.78 2.87 13.11
N VAL A 212 -1.03 2.43 14.12
CA VAL A 212 0.42 2.59 14.16
C VAL A 212 1.08 1.23 14.31
N LEU A 213 2.09 0.99 13.47
CA LEU A 213 3.04 -0.10 13.63
C LEU A 213 4.33 0.51 14.18
N GLN A 214 4.55 0.35 15.48
CA GLN A 214 5.79 0.74 16.13
C GLN A 214 6.77 -0.43 16.10
N PHE A 215 8.05 -0.14 15.88
CA PHE A 215 9.11 -1.13 15.86
C PHE A 215 10.34 -0.66 16.62
N TYR A 216 10.99 -1.59 17.32
CA TYR A 216 12.15 -1.32 18.17
C TYR A 216 12.97 -2.59 18.35
N THR A 217 14.21 -2.44 18.79
CA THR A 217 15.07 -3.58 19.13
C THR A 217 14.95 -3.93 20.61
N SER A 218 15.11 -5.21 20.95
CA SER A 218 15.15 -5.60 22.37
C SER A 218 16.50 -5.22 23.00
N GLY A 219 16.46 -4.52 24.14
CA GLY A 219 17.65 -4.21 24.96
C GLY A 219 18.60 -3.20 24.30
N THR A 220 19.90 -3.51 24.31
CA THR A 220 20.96 -2.63 23.81
C THR A 220 21.38 -2.95 22.35
N THR A 221 20.52 -3.63 21.59
CA THR A 221 20.86 -4.11 20.25
C THR A 221 20.49 -3.11 19.16
N THR A 222 21.14 -3.20 18.00
CA THR A 222 20.83 -2.40 16.80
C THR A 222 20.12 -3.26 15.76
N PHE A 223 19.49 -2.62 14.78
CA PHE A 223 18.94 -3.30 13.61
C PHE A 223 19.19 -2.47 12.36
N LYS A 224 19.78 -3.05 11.32
CA LYS A 224 19.91 -2.41 10.01
C LYS A 224 19.46 -3.35 8.92
N GLY A 225 18.50 -2.92 8.12
CA GLY A 225 17.97 -3.74 7.02
C GLY A 225 16.57 -3.32 6.58
N SER A 226 16.05 -4.01 5.57
CA SER A 226 14.68 -3.80 5.11
C SER A 226 13.75 -4.90 5.59
N ILE A 227 12.56 -4.52 5.97
CA ILE A 227 11.42 -5.41 6.20
C ILE A 227 10.24 -4.97 5.34
N TYR A 228 9.26 -5.85 5.19
CA TYR A 228 8.11 -5.60 4.34
C TYR A 228 6.82 -5.85 5.12
N VAL A 229 5.83 -5.01 4.85
CA VAL A 229 4.54 -4.98 5.52
C VAL A 229 3.46 -4.99 4.46
N ASP A 230 2.44 -5.81 4.64
CA ASP A 230 1.32 -5.94 3.72
C ASP A 230 0.01 -6.24 4.46
N ASN A 231 -1.11 -6.05 3.77
CA ASN A 231 -2.47 -6.44 4.19
C ASN A 231 -2.82 -6.08 5.65
N ALA A 232 -2.80 -4.79 5.98
CA ALA A 232 -3.42 -4.35 7.23
C ALA A 232 -4.92 -4.66 7.14
N ARG A 233 -5.42 -5.48 8.07
CA ARG A 233 -6.78 -6.05 8.05
C ARG A 233 -7.35 -6.11 9.44
N TYR A 234 -8.68 -6.06 9.56
CA TYR A 234 -9.35 -6.44 10.80
C TYR A 234 -10.26 -7.65 10.59
N LYS A 235 -10.52 -8.40 11.67
CA LYS A 235 -11.43 -9.54 11.68
C LYS A 235 -12.61 -9.28 12.61
N LYS A 236 -13.82 -9.60 12.15
CA LYS A 236 -15.07 -9.56 12.93
C LYS A 236 -15.90 -10.80 12.65
N GLY A 237 -16.02 -11.68 13.64
CA GLY A 237 -16.56 -13.02 13.48
C GLY A 237 -15.77 -13.83 12.46
N THR A 238 -16.42 -14.21 11.36
CA THR A 238 -15.78 -14.94 10.24
C THR A 238 -15.29 -14.02 9.13
N THR A 239 -15.57 -12.72 9.20
CA THR A 239 -15.26 -11.75 8.14
C THR A 239 -13.90 -11.11 8.38
N VAL A 240 -13.09 -11.01 7.32
CA VAL A 240 -11.83 -10.26 7.31
C VAL A 240 -11.96 -9.10 6.33
N THR A 241 -11.68 -7.89 6.78
CA THR A 241 -11.77 -6.67 5.98
C THR A 241 -10.39 -6.04 5.86
N VAL A 242 -10.01 -5.66 4.64
CA VAL A 242 -8.76 -4.95 4.34
C VAL A 242 -8.91 -3.47 4.68
N ILE A 243 -7.91 -2.95 5.38
CA ILE A 243 -7.80 -1.55 5.82
C ILE A 243 -6.86 -0.79 4.89
N SER A 244 -5.69 -1.37 4.60
CA SER A 244 -4.68 -0.79 3.72
C SER A 244 -4.23 -1.86 2.72
N ASP A 245 -4.26 -1.49 1.45
CA ASP A 245 -3.99 -2.31 0.27
C ASP A 245 -3.02 -1.52 -0.62
N PHE A 246 -1.72 -1.80 -0.51
CA PHE A 246 -0.65 -1.03 -1.16
C PHE A 246 -0.70 -1.03 -2.69
N ASN A 247 -1.65 -1.75 -3.29
CA ASN A 247 -1.98 -1.72 -4.71
C ASN A 247 -2.95 -0.58 -5.09
N LYS A 248 -3.45 0.19 -4.12
CA LYS A 248 -4.42 1.27 -4.32
C LYS A 248 -3.85 2.61 -3.88
N THR A 249 -4.31 3.69 -4.50
CA THR A 249 -4.04 5.03 -3.96
C THR A 249 -4.77 5.19 -2.63
N GLY A 250 -4.24 6.05 -1.74
CA GLY A 250 -4.82 6.29 -0.41
C GLY A 250 -4.53 5.29 0.69
N THR A 251 -3.64 4.34 0.43
CA THR A 251 -3.25 3.33 1.42
C THR A 251 -1.84 3.53 1.93
N ALA A 252 -1.20 4.67 1.61
CA ALA A 252 0.15 4.99 2.03
C ALA A 252 0.21 5.30 3.53
N TRP A 253 1.31 4.87 4.16
CA TRP A 253 1.59 5.12 5.57
C TRP A 253 2.63 6.23 5.66
N SER A 254 2.53 7.05 6.71
CA SER A 254 3.50 8.11 7.00
C SER A 254 4.57 7.64 7.99
N GLU A 255 5.75 8.23 7.87
CA GLU A 255 6.86 8.07 8.80
C GLU A 255 6.65 8.97 10.01
N TYR A 256 6.93 8.46 11.21
CA TYR A 256 7.08 9.28 12.41
C TYR A 256 8.28 8.79 13.23
N GLU A 257 9.18 9.71 13.55
CA GLU A 257 10.28 9.51 14.48
C GLU A 257 10.42 10.71 15.41
N SER A 258 10.78 10.47 16.67
CA SER A 258 11.16 11.55 17.59
C SER A 258 12.63 11.92 17.38
N GLY A 259 12.93 13.06 16.76
CA GLY A 259 14.30 13.56 16.57
C GLY A 259 14.56 14.08 15.15
N THR A 260 15.84 14.16 14.79
CA THR A 260 16.31 14.59 13.44
C THR A 260 16.98 13.46 12.66
N ASP A 261 17.00 12.25 13.21
CA ASP A 261 17.66 11.10 12.60
C ASP A 261 16.72 10.44 11.57
N ASP A 262 17.29 9.87 10.52
CA ASP A 262 16.57 9.22 9.42
C ASP A 262 16.66 7.70 9.58
N ASN A 263 16.07 7.17 10.66
CA ASN A 263 16.19 5.73 11.00
C ASN A 263 15.11 4.86 10.31
N LEU A 264 14.15 5.49 9.63
CA LEU A 264 13.03 4.88 8.94
C LEU A 264 12.82 5.58 7.60
N GLN A 265 12.83 4.79 6.54
CA GLN A 265 12.33 5.20 5.24
C GLN A 265 11.24 4.24 4.78
N ILE A 266 10.07 4.78 4.47
CA ILE A 266 8.91 4.08 3.93
C ILE A 266 8.90 4.26 2.43
N SER A 267 8.76 3.15 1.71
CA SER A 267 8.60 3.15 0.27
C SER A 267 7.64 2.05 -0.17
N ILE A 268 7.07 2.18 -1.35
CA ILE A 268 6.32 1.10 -1.99
C ILE A 268 7.31 0.19 -2.72
N SER A 269 7.12 -1.12 -2.62
CA SER A 269 7.93 -2.13 -3.31
C SER A 269 7.04 -3.24 -3.84
N GLU A 270 7.47 -3.90 -4.91
CA GLU A 270 6.93 -5.21 -5.26
C GLU A 270 7.11 -6.17 -4.10
N LYS A 271 6.10 -6.99 -3.86
CA LYS A 271 6.08 -7.98 -2.78
C LYS A 271 7.17 -9.02 -2.98
N PRO A 272 8.09 -9.19 -2.02
CA PRO A 272 9.13 -10.20 -2.10
C PRO A 272 8.56 -11.60 -2.33
N ALA A 273 9.15 -12.31 -3.30
CA ALA A 273 8.92 -13.73 -3.48
C ALA A 273 9.35 -14.46 -2.19
N ALA A 274 8.39 -15.03 -1.48
CA ALA A 274 8.69 -15.93 -0.38
C ALA A 274 9.20 -17.26 -0.92
N SER A 275 9.99 -17.98 -0.11
CA SER A 275 10.17 -19.41 -0.34
C SER A 275 8.80 -20.06 -0.55
N PRO A 276 8.60 -20.92 -1.57
CA PRO A 276 7.29 -21.48 -1.87
C PRO A 276 6.70 -22.07 -0.58
N VAL A 277 5.49 -21.63 -0.25
CA VAL A 277 4.76 -22.10 0.93
C VAL A 277 4.82 -23.63 0.96
N LYS A 278 5.61 -24.18 1.87
CA LYS A 278 5.55 -25.61 2.19
C LYS A 278 4.27 -25.80 3.00
N PHE A 279 3.34 -26.55 2.43
CA PHE A 279 2.05 -26.86 3.04
C PHE A 279 2.20 -27.30 4.50
N LEU A 280 1.35 -26.74 5.36
CA LEU A 280 0.81 -27.45 6.50
C LEU A 280 -0.55 -28.02 6.10
N ARG A 281 -0.73 -29.34 6.23
CA ARG A 281 -2.03 -29.92 6.54
C ARG A 281 -1.92 -30.66 7.88
N PRO A 282 -2.94 -30.57 8.74
CA PRO A 282 -3.13 -31.55 9.79
C PRO A 282 -3.64 -32.84 9.14
N GLY A 283 -2.83 -33.90 9.16
CA GLY A 283 -3.21 -35.22 8.66
C GLY A 283 -2.03 -36.19 8.58
N ASN A 284 -2.18 -37.36 9.20
CA ASN A 284 -1.10 -38.29 9.59
C ASN A 284 -0.40 -39.09 8.47
N ASN A 285 -0.41 -38.68 7.20
CA ASN A 285 0.34 -39.42 6.16
C ASN A 285 1.00 -38.50 5.10
N PRO A 286 2.28 -38.69 4.78
CA PRO A 286 2.97 -37.94 3.73
C PRO A 286 2.46 -38.37 2.35
N VAL A 287 1.95 -37.42 1.56
CA VAL A 287 1.58 -37.67 0.16
C VAL A 287 2.66 -37.10 -0.76
N VAL A 288 3.08 -37.94 -1.71
CA VAL A 288 4.04 -37.65 -2.79
C VAL A 288 3.62 -36.39 -3.57
N PHE A 289 4.51 -35.40 -3.64
CA PHE A 289 4.33 -34.13 -4.35
C PHE A 289 4.25 -34.36 -5.87
N ARG A 290 3.19 -33.85 -6.52
CA ARG A 290 2.90 -34.06 -7.95
C ARG A 290 3.29 -32.83 -8.79
N LYS A 291 3.81 -33.04 -10.01
CA LYS A 291 4.35 -31.96 -10.88
C LYS A 291 3.24 -31.21 -11.62
N VAL A 292 3.02 -29.95 -11.25
CA VAL A 292 2.39 -28.92 -12.10
C VAL A 292 3.53 -28.14 -12.76
N SER A 293 3.47 -27.95 -14.08
CA SER A 293 4.50 -27.25 -14.83
C SER A 293 3.90 -26.24 -15.78
N LEU A 294 4.60 -25.12 -15.99
CA LEU A 294 4.30 -24.18 -17.06
C LEU A 294 5.13 -24.54 -18.30
N THR A 295 4.50 -24.52 -19.47
CA THR A 295 5.19 -24.64 -20.76
C THR A 295 4.65 -23.54 -21.67
N GLY A 296 5.42 -22.46 -21.81
CA GLY A 296 4.92 -21.20 -22.39
C GLY A 296 3.79 -20.61 -21.55
N LYS A 297 2.74 -20.10 -22.20
CA LYS A 297 1.52 -19.60 -21.54
C LYS A 297 0.49 -20.70 -21.23
N LYS A 298 0.91 -21.96 -21.15
CA LYS A 298 0.02 -23.09 -20.85
C LYS A 298 0.41 -23.75 -19.55
N LEU A 299 -0.56 -23.91 -18.66
CA LEU A 299 -0.41 -24.72 -17.47
C LEU A 299 -0.61 -26.19 -17.83
N VAL A 300 0.40 -27.01 -17.59
CA VAL A 300 0.40 -28.46 -17.87
C VAL A 300 0.34 -29.23 -16.56
N ILE A 301 -0.66 -30.10 -16.44
CA ILE A 301 -0.82 -31.01 -15.31
C ILE A 301 -0.39 -32.41 -15.76
N GLY A 302 0.66 -32.96 -15.13
CA GLY A 302 1.25 -34.26 -15.50
C GLY A 302 0.25 -35.43 -15.42
N LYS A 303 0.43 -36.44 -16.29
CA LYS A 303 -0.42 -37.64 -16.37
C LYS A 303 -0.49 -38.38 -15.03
N GLY A 304 -1.71 -38.68 -14.58
CA GLY A 304 -1.97 -39.58 -13.45
C GLY A 304 -3.30 -39.34 -12.71
N LEU A 305 -4.35 -38.89 -13.39
CA LEU A 305 -5.59 -38.46 -12.72
C LEU A 305 -6.82 -38.95 -13.49
N GLU A 306 -7.47 -39.98 -12.95
CA GLU A 306 -8.77 -40.47 -13.42
C GLU A 306 -9.95 -39.72 -12.77
N ALA A 307 -9.69 -38.72 -11.90
CA ALA A 307 -10.72 -38.08 -11.07
C ALA A 307 -10.56 -36.55 -10.84
N ILE A 308 -9.81 -35.81 -11.68
CA ILE A 308 -9.89 -34.34 -11.61
C ILE A 308 -11.28 -33.93 -12.10
N SER A 309 -12.02 -33.25 -11.23
CA SER A 309 -13.31 -32.66 -11.58
C SER A 309 -13.17 -31.20 -12.03
N GLN A 310 -12.18 -30.47 -11.49
CA GLN A 310 -12.00 -29.06 -11.81
C GLN A 310 -10.58 -28.57 -11.51
N VAL A 311 -10.12 -27.62 -12.31
CA VAL A 311 -8.97 -26.78 -11.97
C VAL A 311 -9.38 -25.31 -12.01
N ARG A 312 -8.86 -24.53 -11.08
CA ARG A 312 -9.05 -23.09 -10.99
C ARG A 312 -7.70 -22.42 -10.82
N ILE A 313 -7.51 -21.33 -11.54
CA ILE A 313 -6.43 -20.38 -11.30
C ILE A 313 -7.04 -19.23 -10.52
N TYR A 314 -6.40 -18.85 -9.43
CA TYR A 314 -6.77 -17.72 -8.62
C TYR A 314 -5.67 -16.67 -8.67
N ASP A 315 -6.05 -15.41 -8.54
CA ASP A 315 -5.10 -14.45 -8.03
C ASP A 315 -4.76 -14.79 -6.56
N ILE A 316 -3.76 -14.09 -6.05
CA ILE A 316 -3.31 -14.21 -4.67
C ILE A 316 -4.38 -13.84 -3.63
N THR A 317 -5.43 -13.10 -4.02
CA THR A 317 -6.55 -12.75 -3.15
C THR A 317 -7.59 -13.88 -3.05
N GLY A 318 -7.41 -14.94 -3.84
CA GLY A 318 -8.33 -16.07 -3.92
C GLY A 318 -9.49 -15.85 -4.89
N LYS A 319 -9.47 -14.78 -5.70
CA LYS A 319 -10.45 -14.58 -6.79
C LYS A 319 -10.11 -15.50 -7.94
N VAL A 320 -11.11 -16.23 -8.44
CA VAL A 320 -10.96 -17.11 -9.60
C VAL A 320 -10.75 -16.25 -10.86
N LEU A 321 -9.62 -16.46 -11.54
CA LEU A 321 -9.28 -15.80 -12.81
C LEU A 321 -9.54 -16.70 -14.01
N ALA A 322 -9.34 -18.00 -13.85
CA ALA A 322 -9.64 -18.99 -14.87
C ALA A 322 -10.13 -20.28 -14.23
N SER A 323 -11.01 -21.01 -14.90
CA SER A 323 -11.40 -22.35 -14.48
C SER A 323 -11.60 -23.24 -15.68
N SER A 324 -11.25 -24.52 -15.51
CA SER A 324 -11.51 -25.56 -16.50
C SER A 324 -12.04 -26.80 -15.81
N VAL A 325 -13.06 -27.43 -16.41
CA VAL A 325 -13.56 -28.75 -16.06
C VAL A 325 -12.84 -29.72 -16.98
N LEU A 326 -12.05 -30.63 -16.42
CA LEU A 326 -11.10 -31.40 -17.22
C LEU A 326 -11.66 -32.78 -17.58
N PRO A 327 -11.71 -33.14 -18.87
CA PRO A 327 -11.92 -34.52 -19.27
C PRO A 327 -10.65 -35.34 -19.01
N VAL A 328 -10.87 -36.57 -18.58
CA VAL A 328 -9.88 -37.59 -18.21
C VAL A 328 -8.73 -37.65 -19.23
N SER A 329 -7.48 -37.45 -18.79
CA SER A 329 -6.20 -37.46 -19.55
C SER A 329 -5.68 -36.12 -20.12
N GLY A 330 -4.62 -35.60 -19.49
CA GLY A 330 -3.64 -34.69 -20.10
C GLY A 330 -4.18 -33.28 -20.35
N CYS A 331 -4.03 -32.39 -19.38
CA CYS A 331 -4.78 -31.15 -19.35
C CYS A 331 -3.86 -29.94 -19.52
N MET A 332 -4.19 -29.10 -20.50
CA MET A 332 -3.60 -27.78 -20.71
C MET A 332 -4.64 -26.71 -20.40
N ILE A 333 -4.32 -25.78 -19.50
CA ILE A 333 -5.13 -24.56 -19.31
C ILE A 333 -4.40 -23.43 -20.00
N ASP A 334 -5.12 -22.71 -20.86
CA ASP A 334 -4.58 -21.52 -21.50
C ASP A 334 -4.56 -20.35 -20.50
N CYS A 335 -3.36 -19.85 -20.24
CA CYS A 335 -3.09 -18.71 -19.39
C CYS A 335 -2.73 -17.46 -20.22
N SER A 336 -3.03 -17.44 -21.52
CA SER A 336 -2.66 -16.37 -22.45
C SER A 336 -3.12 -14.97 -22.03
N ASN A 337 -4.28 -14.90 -21.36
CA ASN A 337 -4.93 -13.68 -20.88
C ASN A 337 -4.46 -13.23 -19.49
N LEU A 338 -3.60 -14.01 -18.82
CA LEU A 338 -3.06 -13.63 -17.52
C LEU A 338 -1.80 -12.79 -17.71
N SER A 339 -1.69 -11.72 -16.92
CA SER A 339 -0.46 -10.91 -16.84
C SER A 339 0.66 -11.70 -16.14
N LYS A 340 1.89 -11.20 -16.24
CA LYS A 340 3.00 -11.74 -15.47
C LYS A 340 2.71 -11.61 -13.97
N GLY A 341 3.02 -12.62 -13.18
CA GLY A 341 2.73 -12.59 -11.74
C GLY A 341 2.60 -13.96 -11.07
N ASN A 342 2.28 -13.92 -9.78
CA ASN A 342 2.06 -15.09 -8.94
C ASN A 342 0.58 -15.47 -8.92
N TYR A 343 0.29 -16.76 -9.07
CA TYR A 343 -1.07 -17.28 -9.09
C TYR A 343 -1.17 -18.54 -8.24
N LEU A 344 -2.37 -18.79 -7.71
CA LEU A 344 -2.70 -20.05 -7.07
C LEU A 344 -3.40 -20.95 -8.08
N VAL A 345 -3.12 -22.24 -8.04
CA VAL A 345 -3.77 -23.26 -8.85
C VAL A 345 -4.44 -24.25 -7.92
N GLY A 346 -5.77 -24.20 -7.85
CA GLY A 346 -6.58 -25.19 -7.14
C GLY A 346 -6.98 -26.33 -8.07
N ILE A 347 -6.69 -27.56 -7.66
CA ILE A 347 -7.05 -28.79 -8.35
C ILE A 347 -8.05 -29.53 -7.45
N ASN A 348 -9.27 -29.72 -7.93
CA ASN A 348 -10.32 -30.48 -7.24
C ASN A 348 -10.32 -31.93 -7.76
N GLU A 349 -9.94 -32.85 -6.89
CA GLU A 349 -9.88 -34.28 -7.14
C GLU A 349 -10.85 -34.99 -6.18
N GLY A 350 -11.97 -35.50 -6.71
CA GLY A 350 -12.96 -36.23 -5.91
C GLY A 350 -13.46 -35.49 -4.66
N GLY A 351 -13.64 -34.17 -4.72
CA GLY A 351 -14.08 -33.33 -3.60
C GLY A 351 -12.96 -32.82 -2.68
N ARG A 352 -11.70 -33.15 -2.98
CA ARG A 352 -10.52 -32.62 -2.26
C ARG A 352 -9.82 -31.57 -3.10
N ILE A 353 -9.65 -30.38 -2.54
CA ILE A 353 -8.93 -29.28 -3.19
C ILE A 353 -7.45 -29.35 -2.78
N GLN A 354 -6.55 -29.47 -3.76
CA GLN A 354 -5.12 -29.25 -3.63
C GLN A 354 -4.79 -27.88 -4.22
N VAL A 355 -4.00 -27.04 -3.56
CA VAL A 355 -3.70 -25.68 -4.05
C VAL A 355 -2.20 -25.50 -4.18
N THR A 356 -1.66 -25.35 -5.40
CA THR A 356 -0.24 -25.02 -5.61
C THR A 356 -0.10 -23.58 -6.08
N SER A 357 1.13 -23.06 -6.20
CA SER A 357 1.39 -21.76 -6.81
C SER A 357 2.17 -21.90 -8.11
N ILE A 358 1.94 -20.96 -9.03
CA ILE A 358 2.69 -20.84 -10.28
C ILE A 358 3.12 -19.39 -10.47
N VAL A 359 4.23 -19.19 -11.18
CA VAL A 359 4.73 -17.88 -11.57
C VAL A 359 4.68 -17.77 -13.09
N LEU A 360 3.89 -16.85 -13.62
CA LEU A 360 3.88 -16.51 -15.04
C LEU A 360 4.95 -15.45 -15.29
N GLN A 361 5.96 -15.79 -16.09
CA GLN A 361 7.08 -14.91 -16.46
C GLN A 361 6.85 -14.13 -17.75
#